data_AF-A0A6M1Y029-F1
#
_entry.id   AF-A0A6M1Y029-F1
#
_cell.length_a   1.000
_cell.length_b   1.000
_cell.length_c   1.000
_cell.angle_alpha   90.00
_cell.angle_beta   90.00
_cell.angle_gamma   90.00
#
_symmetry.space_group_name_H-M   'P 1'
#
loop_
_entity.id
_entity.type
_entity.pdbx_description
1 polymer ?
#
loop_
_entity_poly.entity_id
_entity_poly.type
_entity_poly.pdbx_seq_one_letter_code
_entity_poly.pdbx_strand_id
1 'polypeptide(L)'
;IEALNLFEMLDQMRDLFTYFGGHHAAVGLTMPSENVTILQEKMNQYIVDHQIDLMRGPELRIDEVLLPNEVTVERIDELKLLAPFGTDNPLPQFLFRQVQA
;
A
#
# COMPACT_ATOMS: atom_id res chain seq x y z
N ILE A 1 0.19 0.70 0.51
CA ILE A 1 -0.49 0.22 1.74
C ILE A 1 -0.97 1.48 2.45
N GLU A 2 -2.25 1.82 2.30
CA GLU A 2 -2.80 3.06 2.88
C GLU A 2 -3.25 2.89 4.35
N ALA A 3 -3.31 1.65 4.85
CA ALA A 3 -3.90 1.36 6.16
C ALA A 3 -3.10 1.90 7.37
N LEU A 4 -1.80 2.20 7.20
CA LEU A 4 -0.96 2.64 8.31
C LEU A 4 0.13 3.60 7.83
N ASN A 5 0.15 4.81 8.42
CA ASN A 5 1.29 5.71 8.33
C ASN A 5 2.34 5.28 9.38
N LEU A 6 3.37 4.56 8.92
CA LEU A 6 4.43 4.00 9.74
C LEU A 6 5.26 5.09 10.44
N PHE A 7 5.47 6.23 9.76
CA PHE A 7 6.21 7.35 10.33
C PHE A 7 5.44 7.97 11.49
N GLU A 8 4.16 8.29 11.30
CA GLU A 8 3.33 8.90 12.36
C GLU A 8 3.19 7.99 13.58
N MET A 9 2.97 6.68 13.37
CA MET A 9 2.89 5.72 14.47
C MET A 9 4.18 5.69 15.29
N LEU A 10 5.34 5.57 14.63
CA LEU A 10 6.62 5.43 15.32
C LEU A 10 7.12 6.75 15.90
N ASP A 11 6.73 7.91 15.35
CA ASP A 11 7.08 9.20 15.92
C ASP A 11 6.47 9.38 17.34
N GLN A 12 5.36 8.71 17.67
CA GLN A 12 4.79 8.66 19.03
C GLN A 12 5.65 7.85 20.03
N MET A 13 6.68 7.16 19.55
CA MET A 13 7.57 6.28 20.33
C MET A 13 9.03 6.77 20.27
N ARG A 14 9.22 8.05 19.94
CA ARG A 14 10.52 8.73 19.76
C ARG A 14 11.49 8.52 20.93
N ASP A 15 10.98 8.38 22.14
CA ASP A 15 11.74 8.15 23.36
C ASP A 15 12.54 6.83 23.34
N LEU A 16 12.12 5.86 22.51
CA LEU A 16 12.82 4.58 22.37
C LEU A 16 14.04 4.64 21.45
N PHE A 17 14.20 5.70 20.66
CA PHE A 17 15.14 5.74 19.53
C PHE A 17 16.30 6.71 19.76
N THR A 18 17.50 6.34 19.30
CA THR A 18 18.65 7.24 19.18
C THR A 18 18.70 7.91 17.81
N TYR A 19 18.15 7.27 16.79
CA TYR A 19 17.94 7.83 15.45
C TYR A 19 16.59 7.38 14.91
N PHE A 20 15.86 8.27 14.25
CA PHE A 20 14.57 7.97 13.62
C PHE A 20 14.31 8.93 12.46
N GLY A 21 13.93 8.40 11.30
CA GLY A 21 13.56 9.16 10.11
C GLY A 21 12.98 8.28 8.99
N GLY A 22 12.45 8.89 7.94
CA GLY A 22 11.87 8.19 6.80
C GLY A 22 10.61 8.85 6.27
N HIS A 23 9.73 8.07 5.66
CA HIS A 23 8.47 8.48 5.07
C HIS A 23 7.31 7.58 5.53
N HIS A 24 6.08 7.98 5.18
CA HIS A 24 4.85 7.33 5.63
C HIS A 24 4.82 5.80 5.49
N ALA A 25 5.45 5.23 4.44
CA ALA A 25 5.46 3.78 4.18
C ALA A 25 6.74 3.06 4.64
N ALA A 26 7.82 3.79 4.97
CA ALA A 26 9.12 3.21 5.27
C ALA A 26 9.92 4.12 6.18
N VAL A 27 10.41 3.57 7.29
CA VAL A 27 11.26 4.29 8.24
C VAL A 27 12.57 3.57 8.48
N GLY A 28 13.60 4.32 8.84
CA GLY A 28 14.84 3.83 9.41
C GLY A 28 15.00 4.33 10.84
N LEU A 29 15.45 3.45 11.74
CA LEU A 29 15.66 3.78 13.14
C LEU A 29 16.91 3.12 13.71
N THR A 30 17.40 3.66 14.82
CA THR A 30 18.43 3.04 15.67
C THR A 30 17.98 3.14 17.11
N MET A 31 18.16 2.07 17.88
CA MET A 31 17.78 2.01 19.30
C MET A 31 18.61 0.97 20.06
N PRO A 32 18.67 1.07 21.40
CA PRO A 32 19.17 -0.01 22.24
C PRO A 32 18.38 -1.31 22.01
N SER A 33 19.05 -2.46 21.99
CA SER A 33 18.41 -3.74 21.66
C SER A 33 17.41 -4.19 22.72
N GLU A 34 17.58 -3.75 23.96
CA GLU A 34 16.64 -3.95 25.06
C GLU A 34 15.26 -3.32 24.81
N ASN A 35 15.17 -2.30 23.95
CA ASN A 35 13.90 -1.61 23.65
C ASN A 35 13.03 -2.35 22.61
N VAL A 36 13.53 -3.44 21.99
CA VAL A 36 12.79 -4.17 20.94
C VAL A 36 11.43 -4.66 21.44
N THR A 37 11.38 -5.27 22.62
CA THR A 37 10.12 -5.79 23.20
C THR A 37 9.14 -4.66 23.48
N ILE A 38 9.62 -3.55 24.05
CA ILE A 38 8.79 -2.38 24.39
C ILE A 38 8.21 -1.74 23.12
N LEU A 39 9.02 -1.65 22.05
CA LEU A 39 8.57 -1.14 20.76
C LEU A 39 7.44 -2.02 20.19
N GLN A 40 7.63 -3.34 20.20
CA GLN A 40 6.63 -4.28 19.70
C GLN A 40 5.29 -4.14 20.45
N GLU A 41 5.33 -4.04 21.77
CA GLU A 41 4.13 -3.86 22.61
C GLU A 41 3.43 -2.54 22.28
N LYS A 42 4.15 -1.43 22.21
CA LYS A 42 3.58 -0.11 21.86
C LYS A 42 3.00 -0.07 20.45
N MET A 43 3.66 -0.69 19.48
CA MET A 43 3.14 -0.82 18.11
C MET A 43 1.82 -1.59 18.09
N ASN A 44 1.75 -2.74 18.75
CA ASN A 44 0.51 -3.52 18.83
C ASN A 44 -0.61 -2.73 19.51
N GLN A 45 -0.30 -2.03 20.61
CA GLN A 45 -1.27 -1.20 21.32
C GLN A 45 -1.78 -0.06 20.42
N TYR A 46 -0.90 0.59 19.66
CA TYR A 46 -1.29 1.64 18.72
C TYR A 46 -2.32 1.13 17.69
N ILE A 47 -2.09 -0.05 17.10
CA ILE A 47 -3.02 -0.66 16.14
C ILE A 47 -4.40 -0.90 16.78
N VAL A 48 -4.43 -1.41 18.01
CA VAL A 48 -5.68 -1.67 18.75
C VAL A 48 -6.41 -0.36 19.07
N ASP A 49 -5.70 0.63 19.61
CA ASP A 49 -6.28 1.91 20.04
C ASP A 49 -6.87 2.70 18.87
N HIS A 50 -6.24 2.63 17.70
CA HIS A 50 -6.69 3.30 16.47
C HIS A 50 -7.60 2.42 15.62
N GLN A 51 -7.94 1.21 16.06
CA GLN A 51 -8.82 0.26 15.35
C GLN A 51 -8.36 -0.01 13.91
N ILE A 52 -7.04 -0.12 13.70
CA ILE A 52 -6.46 -0.28 12.37
C ILE A 52 -6.63 -1.72 11.90
N ASP A 53 -7.38 -1.90 10.81
CA ASP A 53 -7.65 -3.20 10.19
C ASP A 53 -6.51 -3.60 9.23
N LEU A 54 -5.56 -4.38 9.75
CA LEU A 54 -4.45 -4.94 8.96
C LEU A 54 -4.82 -6.25 8.24
N MET A 55 -6.05 -6.75 8.39
CA MET A 55 -6.50 -7.99 7.71
C MET A 55 -6.93 -7.73 6.26
N ARG A 56 -7.17 -6.46 5.90
CA ARG A 56 -7.50 -6.07 4.54
C ARG A 56 -6.26 -6.09 3.66
N GLY A 57 -6.28 -6.95 2.65
CA GLY A 57 -5.30 -6.91 1.56
C GLY A 57 -5.43 -5.62 0.73
N PRO A 58 -4.49 -5.38 -0.19
CA PRO A 58 -4.58 -4.25 -1.10
C PRO A 58 -5.90 -4.30 -1.89
N GLU A 59 -6.55 -3.15 -2.03
CA GLU A 59 -7.75 -3.06 -2.87
C GLU A 59 -7.39 -3.34 -4.32
N LEU A 60 -8.18 -4.19 -4.97
CA LEU A 60 -8.10 -4.38 -6.41
C LEU A 60 -8.80 -3.19 -7.08
N ARG A 61 -8.01 -2.25 -7.59
CA ARG A 61 -8.53 -1.14 -8.40
C ARG A 61 -8.90 -1.64 -9.78
N ILE A 62 -10.14 -1.38 -10.18
CA ILE A 62 -10.66 -1.64 -11.52
C ILE A 62 -10.93 -0.29 -12.17
N ASP A 63 -10.26 -0.01 -13.28
CA ASP A 63 -10.38 1.25 -14.02
C ASP A 63 -11.67 1.27 -14.84
N GLU A 64 -12.05 0.13 -15.44
CA GLU A 64 -13.30 0.02 -16.20
C GLU A 64 -13.81 -1.43 -16.28
N VAL A 65 -15.13 -1.57 -16.45
CA VAL A 65 -15.78 -2.85 -16.73
C VAL A 65 -16.04 -2.93 -18.22
N LEU A 66 -15.48 -3.95 -18.88
CA LEU A 66 -15.56 -4.09 -20.34
C LEU A 66 -16.31 -5.36 -20.75
N LEU A 67 -16.88 -5.32 -21.95
CA LEU A 67 -17.34 -6.50 -22.68
C LEU A 67 -16.19 -7.09 -23.53
N PRO A 68 -16.16 -8.41 -23.76
CA PRO A 68 -15.07 -9.02 -24.54
C PRO A 68 -14.90 -8.45 -25.95
N ASN A 69 -15.98 -8.01 -26.60
CA ASN A 69 -15.93 -7.42 -27.94
C ASN A 69 -15.37 -6.00 -27.97
N GLU A 70 -15.16 -5.38 -26.82
CA GLU A 70 -14.54 -4.05 -26.71
C GLU A 70 -13.01 -4.12 -26.67
N VAL A 71 -12.44 -5.32 -26.56
CA VAL A 71 -11.01 -5.57 -26.52
C VAL A 71 -10.51 -5.91 -27.93
N THR A 72 -9.88 -4.94 -28.58
CA THR A 72 -9.24 -5.14 -29.89
C THR A 72 -7.74 -4.88 -29.80
N VAL A 73 -6.97 -5.41 -30.76
CA VAL A 73 -5.51 -5.21 -30.80
C VAL A 73 -5.18 -3.73 -30.94
N GLU A 74 -5.95 -3.00 -31.75
CA GLU A 74 -5.78 -1.57 -31.95
C GLU A 74 -5.96 -0.78 -30.64
N ARG A 75 -6.99 -1.11 -29.85
CA ARG A 75 -7.22 -0.47 -28.54
C ARG A 75 -6.13 -0.80 -27.53
N ILE A 76 -5.62 -2.03 -27.55
CA ILE A 76 -4.47 -2.42 -26.69
C ILE A 76 -3.21 -1.63 -27.09
N ASP A 77 -3.00 -1.38 -28.38
CA ASP A 77 -1.89 -0.58 -28.86
C ASP A 77 -2.04 0.90 -28.50
N GLU A 78 -3.25 1.45 -28.56
CA GLU A 78 -3.55 2.82 -28.11
C GLU A 78 -3.24 3.02 -26.62
N LEU A 79 -3.48 2.02 -25.77
CA LEU A 79 -3.13 2.10 -24.34
C LEU A 79 -1.62 2.32 -24.12
N LYS A 80 -0.77 1.87 -25.04
CA LYS A 80 0.70 2.07 -24.93
C LYS A 80 1.08 3.56 -25.00
N LEU A 81 0.22 4.42 -25.54
CA LEU A 81 0.43 5.88 -25.52
C LEU A 81 0.40 6.47 -24.10
N LEU A 82 -0.18 5.76 -23.13
CA LEU A 82 -0.19 6.16 -21.72
C LEU A 82 1.11 5.82 -20.98
N ALA A 83 2.06 5.16 -21.64
CA ALA A 83 3.38 4.89 -21.09
C ALA A 83 4.17 6.20 -20.82
N PRO A 84 5.13 6.21 -19.89
CA PRO A 84 5.66 5.07 -19.14
C PRO A 84 4.74 4.63 -18.01
N PHE A 85 4.57 3.32 -17.89
CA PHE A 85 3.90 2.72 -16.74
C PHE A 85 4.90 2.49 -15.60
N GLY A 86 4.41 2.55 -14.37
CA GLY A 86 5.21 2.39 -13.16
C GLY A 86 4.39 2.56 -11.90
N THR A 87 5.06 2.81 -10.77
CA THR A 87 4.41 2.95 -9.46
C THR A 87 3.34 4.05 -9.46
N ASP A 88 3.61 5.19 -10.10
CA ASP A 88 2.69 6.35 -10.13
C ASP A 88 1.74 6.33 -11.33
N ASN A 89 1.93 5.42 -12.27
CA ASN A 89 1.09 5.23 -13.45
C ASN A 89 0.96 3.73 -13.73
N PRO A 90 0.18 2.98 -12.93
CA PRO A 90 0.05 1.55 -13.12
C PRO A 90 -0.63 1.24 -14.46
N LEU A 91 -0.41 0.03 -14.96
CA LEU A 91 -1.20 -0.47 -16.08
C LEU A 91 -2.69 -0.49 -15.70
N PRO A 92 -3.59 -0.05 -16.60
CA PRO A 92 -5.01 -0.09 -16.32
C PRO A 92 -5.50 -1.53 -16.18
N GLN A 93 -6.37 -1.76 -15.20
CA GLN A 93 -6.97 -3.04 -14.88
C GLN A 93 -8.45 -3.04 -15.24
N PHE A 94 -8.84 -3.94 -16.13
CA PHE A 94 -10.20 -4.05 -16.63
C PHE A 94 -10.90 -5.28 -16.06
N LEU A 95 -12.17 -5.15 -15.70
CA LEU A 95 -13.00 -6.26 -15.22
C LEU A 95 -13.95 -6.73 -16.31
N PHE A 96 -13.97 -8.03 -16.57
CA PHE A 96 -15.01 -8.67 -17.37
C PHE A 96 -15.95 -9.44 -16.45
N ARG A 97 -17.26 -9.22 -16.59
CA ARG A 97 -18.28 -9.92 -15.79
C ARG A 97 -18.99 -10.97 -16.63
N GLN A 98 -19.22 -12.15 -16.04
CA GLN A 98 -20.11 -13.18 -16.59
C GLN A 98 -19.77 -13.59 -18.03
N VAL A 99 -18.48 -13.69 -18.35
CA VAL A 99 -18.02 -14.11 -19.68
C VAL A 99 -18.19 -15.62 -19.83
N GLN A 100 -18.67 -16.05 -20.99
CA GLN A 100 -18.72 -17.47 -21.39
C GLN A 100 -17.45 -17.81 -22.17
N ALA A 101 -16.90 -19.00 -21.90
CA ALA A 101 -15.73 -19.53 -22.61
C ALA A 101 -16.09 -20.02 -24.03
#